data_AF-A0A1V6H521-F1
#
_entry.id   AF-A0A1V6H521-F1
#
_cell.length_a   1.000
_cell.length_b   1.000
_cell.length_c   1.000
_cell.angle_alpha   90.00
_cell.angle_beta   90.00
_cell.angle_gamma   90.00
#
_symmetry.space_group_name_H-M   'P 1'
#
loop_
_entity.id
_entity.type
_entity.pdbx_description
1 polymer ?
#
loop_
_entity_poly.entity_id
_entity_poly.type
_entity_poly.pdbx_seq_one_letter_code
_entity_poly.pdbx_strand_id
1 'polypeptide(L)'
;MRRCRVFAVLLLSHYAHAVTLDVARLPGPVFADGEVSADAALPAGRTNDLRTFRLEMTFEATPSNNVEAAFGRDCLPADGLRAAGETDFIIGWDCGEWFLRPRGLRERYAFSPAAPNGTRTLTAIIRVSAQGVPQPPVFRDGGADFAFPGLSLTPFPDWLKPGLWTHLRVTARGADAPGESVKAVFAPGGASIFIR
;
A
#
# COMPACT_ATOMS: atom_id res chain seq x y z
N MET A 1 25.05 56.77 -20.61
CA MET A 1 24.91 56.26 -19.23
C MET A 1 24.06 55.00 -19.24
N ARG A 2 24.68 53.83 -19.07
CA ARG A 2 24.05 52.49 -19.12
C ARG A 2 23.17 52.29 -17.87
N ARG A 3 21.88 51.98 -18.07
CA ARG A 3 20.98 51.55 -17.00
C ARG A 3 21.05 50.02 -16.87
N CYS A 4 21.82 49.52 -15.90
CA CYS A 4 21.74 48.12 -15.47
C CYS A 4 20.39 47.89 -14.79
N ARG A 5 19.53 47.05 -15.38
CA ARG A 5 18.37 46.48 -14.71
C ARG A 5 18.79 45.12 -14.16
N VAL A 6 18.98 45.05 -12.85
CA VAL A 6 19.17 43.78 -12.14
C VAL A 6 17.80 43.11 -12.02
N PHE A 7 17.61 41.99 -12.72
CA PHE A 7 16.47 41.10 -12.52
C PHE A 7 16.77 40.21 -11.30
N ALA A 8 16.06 40.42 -10.20
CA ALA A 8 16.07 39.50 -9.08
C ALA A 8 15.13 38.33 -9.40
N VAL A 9 15.71 37.16 -9.70
CA VAL A 9 14.96 35.90 -9.81
C VAL A 9 14.73 35.38 -8.39
N LEU A 10 13.49 35.50 -7.91
CA LEU A 10 13.04 34.81 -6.69
C LEU A 10 12.94 33.31 -6.97
N LEU A 11 14.00 32.57 -6.64
CA LEU A 11 13.95 31.12 -6.54
C LEU A 11 13.09 30.74 -5.33
N LEU A 12 11.81 30.47 -5.58
CA LEU A 12 10.93 29.80 -4.62
C LEU A 12 11.39 28.34 -4.49
N SER A 13 12.26 28.11 -3.52
CA SER A 13 12.63 26.77 -3.05
C SER A 13 11.36 26.05 -2.59
N HIS A 14 10.86 25.11 -3.41
CA HIS A 14 9.78 24.22 -3.02
C HIS A 14 10.33 23.25 -1.98
N TYR A 15 10.19 23.59 -0.69
CA TYR A 15 10.47 22.66 0.40
C TYR A 15 9.43 21.55 0.39
N ALA A 16 9.77 20.48 -0.30
CA ALA A 16 8.92 19.34 -0.48
C ALA A 16 9.09 18.43 0.76
N HIS A 17 8.33 18.72 1.82
CA HIS A 17 8.39 17.96 3.05
C HIS A 17 7.75 16.57 2.89
N ALA A 18 8.45 15.54 3.39
CA ALA A 18 7.87 14.23 3.59
C ALA A 18 6.92 14.24 4.78
N VAL A 19 5.77 13.59 4.65
CA VAL A 19 4.79 13.37 5.73
C VAL A 19 4.90 11.93 6.17
N THR A 20 5.12 11.71 7.47
CA THR A 20 5.03 10.37 8.05
C THR A 20 3.67 10.24 8.72
N LEU A 21 2.92 9.22 8.34
CA LEU A 21 1.70 8.78 9.00
C LEU A 21 2.06 7.56 9.84
N ASP A 22 1.97 7.73 11.15
CA ASP A 22 2.03 6.61 12.09
C ASP A 22 0.61 6.08 12.24
N VAL A 23 0.36 4.91 11.67
CA VAL A 23 -0.94 4.25 11.85
C VAL A 23 -0.88 3.59 13.21
N ALA A 24 -1.91 3.82 14.03
CA ALA A 24 -1.98 3.26 15.37
C ALA A 24 -1.66 1.77 15.33
N ARG A 25 -0.74 1.34 16.21
CA ARG A 25 -0.37 -0.07 16.35
C ARG A 25 -1.64 -0.91 16.44
N LEU A 26 -1.67 -2.04 15.72
CA LEU A 26 -2.80 -2.96 15.79
C LEU A 26 -3.05 -3.34 17.26
N PRO A 27 -4.32 -3.32 17.73
CA PRO A 27 -4.64 -3.76 19.08
C PRO A 27 -4.26 -5.23 19.25
N GLY A 28 -4.04 -5.67 20.50
CA GLY A 28 -3.88 -7.10 20.76
C GLY A 28 -5.17 -7.86 20.43
N PRO A 29 -5.09 -9.08 19.87
CA PRO A 29 -6.28 -9.86 19.56
C PRO A 29 -7.03 -10.23 20.84
N VAL A 30 -8.36 -10.15 20.82
CA VAL A 30 -9.21 -10.47 21.98
C VAL A 30 -9.24 -11.98 22.26
N PHE A 31 -8.94 -12.80 21.24
CA PHE A 31 -8.92 -14.26 21.28
C PHE A 31 -7.63 -14.79 20.63
N ALA A 32 -7.25 -16.04 20.92
CA ALA A 32 -5.98 -16.63 20.44
C ALA A 32 -5.83 -16.64 18.90
N ASP A 33 -6.94 -16.66 18.16
CA ASP A 33 -6.99 -16.56 16.69
C ASP A 33 -7.73 -15.29 16.21
N GLY A 34 -7.75 -14.25 17.05
CA GLY A 34 -8.48 -13.03 16.77
C GLY A 34 -7.93 -12.26 15.58
N GLU A 35 -8.83 -11.76 14.74
CA GLU A 35 -8.51 -10.76 13.72
C GLU A 35 -8.45 -9.37 14.35
N VAL A 36 -7.43 -8.59 13.99
CA VAL A 36 -7.25 -7.20 14.39
C VAL A 36 -7.11 -6.34 13.16
N SER A 37 -7.62 -5.11 13.20
CA SER A 37 -7.56 -4.19 12.07
C SER A 37 -7.30 -2.76 12.53
N ALA A 38 -6.60 -2.00 11.70
CA ALA A 38 -6.47 -0.55 11.84
C ALA A 38 -6.67 0.13 10.49
N ASP A 39 -7.44 1.21 10.51
CA ASP A 39 -7.72 2.06 9.36
C ASP A 39 -6.92 3.36 9.46
N ALA A 40 -6.50 3.88 8.31
CA ALA A 40 -5.81 5.15 8.21
C ALA A 40 -6.17 5.89 6.93
N ALA A 41 -6.51 7.17 7.08
CA ALA A 41 -6.66 8.08 5.95
C ALA A 41 -5.29 8.43 5.36
N LEU A 42 -5.15 8.26 4.06
CA LEU A 42 -3.96 8.71 3.32
C LEU A 42 -3.98 10.25 3.24
N PRO A 43 -2.83 10.94 3.33
CA PRO A 43 -2.82 12.40 3.34
C PRO A 43 -3.45 13.01 2.07
N ALA A 44 -4.51 13.80 2.26
CA ALA A 44 -5.23 14.46 1.17
C ALA A 44 -4.29 15.30 0.30
N GLY A 45 -4.45 15.21 -1.02
CA GLY A 45 -3.64 15.95 -1.99
C GLY A 45 -2.19 15.48 -2.18
N ARG A 46 -1.70 14.53 -1.36
CA ARG A 46 -0.34 13.96 -1.52
C ARG A 46 -0.30 12.75 -2.43
N THR A 47 -1.42 12.08 -2.65
CA THR A 47 -1.52 10.91 -3.54
C THR A 47 -1.54 11.29 -5.02
N ASN A 48 -1.98 12.51 -5.35
CA ASN A 48 -2.14 13.00 -6.73
C ASN A 48 -0.82 13.09 -7.52
N ASP A 49 0.29 13.36 -6.83
CA ASP A 49 1.61 13.51 -7.44
C ASP A 49 2.53 12.29 -7.23
N LEU A 50 2.01 11.20 -6.65
CA LEU A 50 2.81 10.00 -6.44
C LEU A 50 3.20 9.38 -7.79
N ARG A 51 4.50 9.34 -8.06
CA ARG A 51 5.08 8.64 -9.22
C ARG A 51 5.49 7.22 -8.87
N THR A 52 5.71 6.93 -7.59
CA THR A 52 6.02 5.60 -7.09
C THR A 52 5.23 5.34 -5.83
N PHE A 53 4.53 4.22 -5.79
CA PHE A 53 3.94 3.68 -4.58
C PHE A 53 4.64 2.37 -4.25
N ARG A 54 5.10 2.24 -3.01
CA ARG A 54 5.74 1.05 -2.47
C ARG A 54 4.99 0.59 -1.23
N LEU A 55 4.55 -0.66 -1.22
CA LEU A 55 4.12 -1.36 -0.02
C LEU A 55 5.20 -2.38 0.32
N GLU A 56 5.65 -2.37 1.57
CA GLU A 56 6.54 -3.36 2.16
C GLU A 56 5.85 -3.94 3.40
N MET A 57 5.69 -5.26 3.43
CA MET A 57 5.07 -5.97 4.55
C MET A 57 6.02 -7.07 4.97
N THR A 58 6.48 -7.04 6.22
CA THR A 58 7.38 -8.05 6.80
C THR A 58 6.77 -8.61 8.07
N PHE A 59 6.68 -9.93 8.16
CA PHE A 59 6.12 -10.63 9.31
C PHE A 59 6.65 -12.07 9.34
N GLU A 60 6.40 -12.77 10.46
CA GLU A 60 6.63 -14.21 10.55
C GLU A 60 5.47 -14.96 9.93
N ALA A 61 5.66 -15.49 8.72
CA ALA A 61 4.63 -16.20 8.00
C ALA A 61 4.44 -17.62 8.53
N THR A 62 3.19 -18.06 8.58
CA THR A 62 2.80 -19.43 8.91
C THR A 62 1.69 -19.91 7.95
N PRO A 63 1.37 -21.21 7.94
CA PRO A 63 0.26 -21.74 7.15
C PRO A 63 -1.11 -21.40 7.74
N SER A 64 -1.17 -20.74 8.89
CA SER A 64 -2.43 -20.42 9.60
C SER A 64 -2.67 -18.93 9.78
N ASN A 65 -1.67 -18.07 9.59
CA ASN A 65 -1.83 -16.63 9.78
C ASN A 65 -2.26 -15.91 8.50
N ASN A 66 -2.75 -14.69 8.70
CA ASN A 66 -3.06 -13.73 7.65
C ASN A 66 -2.51 -12.37 8.05
N VAL A 67 -1.89 -11.70 7.08
CA VAL A 67 -1.52 -10.30 7.16
C VAL A 67 -1.88 -9.65 5.83
N GLU A 68 -2.79 -8.68 5.83
CA GLU A 68 -3.28 -8.06 4.60
C GLU A 68 -3.38 -6.54 4.69
N ALA A 69 -3.10 -5.90 3.55
CA ALA A 69 -3.29 -4.47 3.34
C ALA A 69 -4.37 -4.30 2.28
N ALA A 70 -5.41 -3.55 2.65
CA ALA A 70 -6.49 -3.21 1.76
C ALA A 70 -6.39 -1.72 1.41
N PHE A 71 -6.59 -1.38 0.14
CA PHE A 71 -6.61 0.01 -0.36
C PHE A 71 -7.95 0.34 -1.00
N GLY A 72 -8.38 1.58 -0.85
CA GLY A 72 -9.71 1.98 -1.28
C GLY A 72 -9.98 3.47 -1.32
N ARG A 73 -11.24 3.78 -1.63
CA ARG A 73 -11.82 5.11 -1.71
C ARG A 73 -12.98 5.22 -0.73
N ASP A 74 -12.79 6.03 0.29
CA ASP A 74 -13.91 6.56 1.09
C ASP A 74 -14.68 7.54 0.20
N CYS A 75 -15.84 7.12 -0.28
CA CYS A 75 -16.59 7.91 -1.25
C CYS A 75 -18.10 7.89 -1.05
N LEU A 76 -18.70 6.83 -0.47
CA LEU A 76 -20.16 6.74 -0.37
C LEU A 76 -20.62 5.82 0.79
N PRO A 77 -20.95 6.38 1.97
CA PRO A 77 -20.74 7.77 2.39
C PRO A 77 -19.27 8.07 2.70
N ALA A 78 -18.83 9.32 2.52
CA ALA A 78 -17.48 9.77 2.92
C ALA A 78 -17.41 9.99 4.45
N ASP A 79 -17.58 8.93 5.23
CA ASP A 79 -17.72 8.97 6.69
C ASP A 79 -16.43 8.58 7.44
N GLY A 80 -15.35 8.30 6.71
CA GLY A 80 -14.09 7.83 7.26
C GLY A 80 -14.13 6.38 7.77
N LEU A 81 -15.23 5.66 7.53
CA LEU A 81 -15.38 4.23 7.79
C LEU A 81 -15.40 3.49 6.46
N ARG A 82 -14.59 2.45 6.34
CA ARG A 82 -14.47 1.76 5.07
C ARG A 82 -15.49 0.63 4.92
N ALA A 83 -16.45 0.82 4.02
CA ALA A 83 -17.37 -0.25 3.62
C ALA A 83 -16.68 -1.24 2.65
N ALA A 84 -17.19 -2.49 2.56
CA ALA A 84 -16.64 -3.49 1.64
C ALA A 84 -16.64 -3.03 0.16
N GLY A 85 -17.61 -2.17 -0.23
CA GLY A 85 -17.71 -1.59 -1.57
C GLY A 85 -16.68 -0.50 -1.90
N GLU A 86 -15.95 -0.03 -0.89
CA GLU A 86 -14.96 1.03 -1.02
C GLU A 86 -13.54 0.50 -1.22
N THR A 87 -13.38 -0.83 -1.23
CA THR A 87 -12.11 -1.51 -1.45
C THR A 87 -11.80 -1.61 -2.95
N ASP A 88 -10.73 -0.94 -3.36
CA ASP A 88 -10.18 -1.06 -4.71
C ASP A 88 -9.37 -2.36 -4.85
N PHE A 89 -8.54 -2.73 -3.87
CA PHE A 89 -7.90 -4.06 -3.82
C PHE A 89 -7.42 -4.44 -2.41
N ILE A 90 -7.15 -5.73 -2.22
CA ILE A 90 -6.50 -6.29 -1.04
C ILE A 90 -5.27 -7.06 -1.51
N ILE A 91 -4.14 -6.90 -0.83
CA ILE A 91 -2.92 -7.69 -1.08
C ILE A 91 -2.33 -8.11 0.25
N GLY A 92 -1.82 -9.33 0.33
CA GLY A 92 -1.26 -9.82 1.58
C GLY A 92 -0.94 -11.29 1.56
N TRP A 93 -0.84 -11.85 2.75
CA TRP A 93 -0.61 -13.24 3.03
C TRP A 93 -1.85 -13.88 3.64
N ASP A 94 -2.19 -15.07 3.19
CA ASP A 94 -3.28 -15.87 3.75
C ASP A 94 -2.88 -17.33 3.67
N CYS A 95 -2.65 -17.94 4.83
CA CYS A 95 -2.47 -19.37 5.00
C CYS A 95 -1.43 -20.03 4.06
N GLY A 96 -0.22 -19.49 3.99
CA GLY A 96 0.86 -20.10 3.19
C GLY A 96 1.08 -19.47 1.81
N GLU A 97 0.24 -18.51 1.40
CA GLU A 97 0.28 -17.93 0.06
C GLU A 97 0.26 -16.40 0.08
N TRP A 98 1.00 -15.79 -0.84
CA TRP A 98 0.73 -14.41 -1.23
C TRP A 98 -0.56 -14.37 -2.04
N PHE A 99 -1.41 -13.39 -1.79
CA PHE A 99 -2.64 -13.21 -2.53
C PHE A 99 -2.87 -11.75 -2.94
N LEU A 100 -3.64 -11.57 -4.01
CA LEU A 100 -4.17 -10.30 -4.47
C LEU A 100 -5.66 -10.48 -4.79
N ARG A 101 -6.51 -9.62 -4.23
CA ARG A 101 -7.95 -9.57 -4.55
C ARG A 101 -8.32 -8.20 -5.11
N PRO A 102 -8.55 -8.07 -6.43
CA PRO A 102 -9.11 -6.86 -7.01
C PRO A 102 -10.55 -6.62 -6.57
N ARG A 103 -10.90 -5.36 -6.34
CA ARG A 103 -12.27 -4.89 -6.04
C ARG A 103 -12.93 -5.64 -4.87
N GLY A 104 -12.17 -5.96 -3.83
CA GLY A 104 -12.66 -6.71 -2.68
C GLY A 104 -12.63 -8.21 -2.92
N LEU A 105 -13.75 -8.93 -2.73
CA LEU A 105 -13.76 -10.40 -2.61
C LEU A 105 -14.14 -11.17 -3.89
N ARG A 106 -14.27 -10.50 -5.04
CA ARG A 106 -14.80 -11.15 -6.27
C ARG A 106 -13.81 -12.08 -6.95
N GLU A 107 -12.54 -11.71 -6.95
CA GLU A 107 -11.46 -12.45 -7.60
C GLU A 107 -10.30 -12.63 -6.61
N ARG A 108 -9.60 -13.75 -6.69
CA ARG A 108 -8.38 -14.02 -5.91
C ARG A 108 -7.32 -14.57 -6.85
N TYR A 109 -6.17 -13.92 -6.84
CA TYR A 109 -4.96 -14.42 -7.45
C TYR A 109 -4.00 -14.80 -6.33
N ALA A 110 -3.31 -15.93 -6.47
CA ALA A 110 -2.43 -16.45 -5.43
C ALA A 110 -1.08 -16.87 -6.01
N PHE A 111 -0.03 -16.65 -5.24
CA PHE A 111 1.31 -17.13 -5.52
C PHE A 111 1.81 -17.85 -4.27
N SER A 112 2.02 -19.16 -4.41
CA SER A 112 2.52 -20.02 -3.33
C SER A 112 4.05 -20.02 -3.39
N PRO A 113 4.76 -19.47 -2.39
CA PRO A 113 6.21 -19.55 -2.35
C PRO A 113 6.67 -20.98 -1.98
N ALA A 114 7.96 -21.28 -2.20
CA ALA A 114 8.50 -22.62 -1.95
C ALA A 114 8.45 -23.07 -0.48
N ALA A 115 8.45 -22.14 0.47
CA ALA A 115 8.40 -22.43 1.91
C ALA A 115 7.26 -21.63 2.58
N PRO A 116 6.22 -22.23 3.14
CA PRO A 116 5.09 -21.48 3.68
C PRO A 116 5.38 -20.81 5.03
N ASN A 117 6.57 -21.01 5.61
CA ASN A 117 6.89 -20.58 6.98
C ASN A 117 8.14 -19.69 7.04
N GLY A 118 8.21 -18.86 8.08
CA GLY A 118 9.37 -18.03 8.45
C GLY A 118 9.21 -16.56 8.07
N THR A 119 10.22 -15.75 8.35
CA THR A 119 10.21 -14.32 8.01
C THR A 119 10.01 -14.13 6.50
N ARG A 120 8.95 -13.39 6.14
CA ARG A 120 8.63 -13.08 4.74
C ARG A 120 8.47 -11.59 4.56
N THR A 121 8.90 -11.10 3.40
CA THR A 121 8.75 -9.68 3.05
C THR A 121 8.11 -9.55 1.68
N LEU A 122 6.87 -9.06 1.61
CA LEU A 122 6.28 -8.61 0.35
C LEU A 122 6.79 -7.21 0.03
N THR A 123 7.27 -6.99 -1.18
CA THR A 123 7.42 -5.65 -1.75
C THR A 123 6.55 -5.51 -3.00
N ALA A 124 5.52 -4.65 -2.95
CA ALA A 124 4.72 -4.30 -4.11
C ALA A 124 5.06 -2.86 -4.57
N ILE A 125 5.47 -2.71 -5.82
CA ILE A 125 5.90 -1.42 -6.40
C ILE A 125 5.01 -1.07 -7.58
N ILE A 126 4.29 0.04 -7.48
CA ILE A 126 3.39 0.55 -8.53
C ILE A 126 3.93 1.91 -8.97
N ARG A 127 4.22 2.05 -10.26
CA ARG A 127 4.85 3.25 -10.82
C ARG A 127 3.93 3.96 -11.80
N VAL A 128 4.00 5.28 -11.79
CA VAL A 128 3.35 6.17 -12.74
C VAL A 128 4.44 7.06 -13.34
N SER A 129 4.54 7.08 -14.66
CA SER A 129 5.50 7.93 -15.36
C SER A 129 5.23 9.42 -15.13
N ALA A 130 6.18 10.27 -15.51
CA ALA A 130 6.01 11.73 -15.44
C ALA A 130 4.79 12.23 -16.23
N GLN A 131 4.41 11.52 -17.29
CA GLN A 131 3.26 11.80 -18.15
C GLN A 131 1.94 11.22 -17.61
N GLY A 132 1.94 10.64 -16.40
CA GLY A 132 0.74 10.05 -15.80
C GLY A 132 0.40 8.64 -16.32
N VAL A 133 1.26 8.05 -17.15
CA VAL A 133 1.05 6.68 -17.68
C VAL A 133 1.46 5.65 -16.62
N PRO A 134 0.54 4.80 -16.14
CA PRO A 134 0.87 3.73 -15.21
C PRO A 134 1.81 2.68 -15.84
N GLN A 135 2.69 2.12 -15.04
CA GLN A 135 3.61 1.04 -15.41
C GLN A 135 3.17 -0.27 -14.73
N PRO A 136 3.44 -1.44 -15.33
CA PRO A 136 3.14 -2.71 -14.69
C PRO A 136 3.70 -2.78 -13.26
N PRO A 137 2.90 -3.22 -12.26
CA PRO A 137 3.39 -3.46 -10.91
C PRO A 137 4.51 -4.50 -10.89
N VAL A 138 5.44 -4.35 -9.95
CA VAL A 138 6.43 -5.36 -9.60
C VAL A 138 6.10 -5.88 -8.21
N PHE A 139 6.01 -7.19 -8.06
CA PHE A 139 5.84 -7.87 -6.78
C PHE A 139 7.09 -8.65 -6.45
N ARG A 140 7.53 -8.59 -5.19
CA ARG A 140 8.69 -9.33 -4.68
C ARG A 140 8.36 -10.04 -3.41
N ASP A 141 8.94 -11.22 -3.28
CA ASP A 141 9.00 -12.00 -2.07
C ASP A 141 10.46 -12.04 -1.60
N GLY A 142 10.77 -11.28 -0.54
CA GLY A 142 12.12 -10.89 -0.19
C GLY A 142 12.79 -10.12 -1.32
N GLY A 143 13.82 -10.72 -1.92
CA GLY A 143 14.57 -10.16 -3.05
C GLY A 143 14.12 -10.65 -4.44
N ALA A 144 13.22 -11.64 -4.51
CA ALA A 144 12.87 -12.31 -5.75
C ALA A 144 11.57 -11.75 -6.34
N ASP A 145 11.59 -11.36 -7.62
CA ASP A 145 10.39 -10.95 -8.35
C ASP A 145 9.46 -12.16 -8.56
N PHE A 146 8.15 -11.95 -8.39
CA PHE A 146 7.13 -12.94 -8.72
C PHE A 146 5.94 -12.29 -9.44
N ALA A 147 5.11 -13.14 -10.06
CA ALA A 147 3.86 -12.73 -10.68
C ALA A 147 2.71 -13.57 -10.13
N PHE A 148 1.54 -12.95 -10.03
CA PHE A 148 0.29 -13.66 -9.74
C PHE A 148 -0.21 -14.36 -11.02
N PRO A 149 -0.28 -15.70 -11.07
CA PRO A 149 -0.77 -16.43 -12.23
C PRO A 149 -2.18 -15.99 -12.61
N GLY A 150 -2.42 -15.75 -13.90
CA GLY A 150 -3.73 -15.34 -14.42
C GLY A 150 -4.08 -13.86 -14.23
N LEU A 151 -3.28 -13.07 -13.50
CA LEU A 151 -3.52 -11.64 -13.33
C LEU A 151 -3.26 -10.89 -14.63
N SER A 152 -4.32 -10.33 -15.22
CA SER A 152 -4.19 -9.41 -16.36
C SER A 152 -4.06 -7.96 -15.88
N LEU A 153 -3.04 -7.27 -16.39
CA LEU A 153 -2.75 -5.86 -16.10
C LEU A 153 -2.91 -4.97 -17.34
N THR A 154 -3.44 -5.51 -18.43
CA THR A 154 -3.67 -4.79 -19.69
C THR A 154 -5.14 -4.88 -20.10
N PRO A 155 -5.86 -3.75 -20.27
CA PRO A 155 -5.41 -2.38 -19.99
C PRO A 155 -5.11 -2.16 -18.50
N PHE A 156 -4.34 -1.13 -18.16
CA PHE A 156 -3.95 -0.90 -16.77
C PHE A 156 -5.19 -0.71 -15.89
N PRO A 157 -5.37 -1.54 -14.84
CA PRO A 157 -6.59 -1.54 -14.08
C PRO A 157 -6.74 -0.28 -13.22
N ASP A 158 -7.94 0.31 -13.22
CA ASP A 158 -8.23 1.51 -12.43
C ASP A 158 -8.05 1.28 -10.93
N TRP A 159 -8.36 0.08 -10.42
CA TRP A 159 -8.20 -0.26 -9.01
C TRP A 159 -6.73 -0.20 -8.53
N LEU A 160 -5.77 -0.25 -9.45
CA LEU A 160 -4.35 -0.19 -9.16
C LEU A 160 -3.76 1.23 -9.29
N LYS A 161 -4.57 2.26 -9.55
CA LYS A 161 -4.08 3.65 -9.71
C LYS A 161 -3.90 4.31 -8.34
N PRO A 162 -2.66 4.65 -7.92
CA PRO A 162 -2.41 5.20 -6.59
C PRO A 162 -3.10 6.53 -6.30
N GLY A 163 -3.31 7.36 -7.33
CA GLY A 163 -4.01 8.64 -7.20
C GLY A 163 -5.51 8.51 -6.89
N LEU A 164 -6.08 7.30 -6.96
CA LEU A 164 -7.47 7.07 -6.58
C LEU A 164 -7.60 6.72 -5.10
N TRP A 165 -6.57 6.21 -4.43
CA TRP A 165 -6.73 5.72 -3.06
C TRP A 165 -6.72 6.85 -2.04
N THR A 166 -7.66 6.77 -1.10
CA THR A 166 -7.77 7.70 0.04
C THR A 166 -7.60 7.00 1.38
N HIS A 167 -7.74 5.67 1.42
CA HIS A 167 -7.71 4.90 2.67
C HIS A 167 -6.85 3.64 2.57
N LEU A 168 -6.19 3.33 3.68
CA LEU A 168 -5.49 2.09 3.96
C LEU A 168 -6.19 1.40 5.14
N ARG A 169 -6.40 0.10 5.04
CA ARG A 169 -6.70 -0.77 6.18
C ARG A 169 -5.65 -1.85 6.24
N VAL A 170 -5.12 -2.10 7.43
CA VAL A 170 -4.26 -3.26 7.69
C VAL A 170 -5.03 -4.21 8.60
N THR A 171 -5.00 -5.49 8.25
CA THR A 171 -5.66 -6.56 8.99
C THR A 171 -4.65 -7.67 9.25
N ALA A 172 -4.60 -8.18 10.47
CA ALA A 172 -3.76 -9.31 10.86
C ALA A 172 -4.57 -10.33 11.68
N ARG A 173 -4.29 -11.62 11.50
CA ARG A 173 -4.96 -12.73 12.20
C ARG A 173 -3.97 -13.86 12.45
N GLY A 174 -3.98 -14.43 13.67
CA GLY A 174 -3.21 -15.61 14.06
C GLY A 174 -2.39 -15.38 15.35
N ALA A 175 -1.87 -16.47 15.92
CA ALA A 175 -1.25 -16.51 17.26
C ALA A 175 -0.04 -15.56 17.47
N ASP A 176 0.61 -15.11 16.39
CA ASP A 176 1.76 -14.19 16.40
C ASP A 176 1.44 -12.80 15.81
N ALA A 177 0.15 -12.46 15.64
CA ALA A 177 -0.29 -11.16 15.13
C ALA A 177 -0.11 -9.92 16.06
N PRO A 178 0.20 -10.01 17.38
CA PRO A 178 0.28 -8.78 18.18
C PRO A 178 1.60 -8.05 17.94
N GLY A 179 1.49 -6.78 17.53
CA GLY A 179 2.60 -5.84 17.56
C GLY A 179 2.97 -5.21 16.24
N GLU A 180 2.29 -5.56 15.14
CA GLU A 180 2.59 -4.95 13.85
C GLU A 180 2.43 -3.42 13.92
N SER A 181 3.53 -2.76 13.62
CA SER A 181 3.68 -1.34 13.44
C SER A 181 3.48 -1.02 11.96
N VAL A 182 2.54 -0.10 11.70
CA VAL A 182 2.26 0.35 10.35
C VAL A 182 2.80 1.77 10.21
N LYS A 183 3.88 1.91 9.45
CA LYS A 183 4.51 3.20 9.17
C LYS A 183 4.32 3.55 7.71
N ALA A 184 3.64 4.65 7.42
CA ALA A 184 3.56 5.18 6.07
C ALA A 184 4.38 6.47 5.93
N VAL A 185 5.20 6.54 4.89
CA VAL A 185 6.04 7.70 4.55
C VAL A 185 5.64 8.19 3.16
N PHE A 186 5.15 9.42 3.09
CA PHE A 186 4.78 10.10 1.85
C PHE A 186 5.82 11.17 1.55
N ALA A 187 6.59 10.98 0.49
CA ALA A 187 7.59 11.93 0.02
C ALA A 187 7.25 12.42 -1.39
N PRO A 188 7.84 13.54 -1.82
CA PRO A 188 7.72 13.99 -3.20
C PRO A 188 8.18 12.89 -4.16
N GLY A 189 7.33 12.52 -5.12
CA GLY A 189 7.61 11.46 -6.08
C GLY A 189 7.32 10.04 -5.60
N GLY A 190 7.02 9.81 -4.31
CA GLY A 190 6.53 8.49 -3.90
C GLY A 190 6.10 8.27 -2.46
N ALA A 191 5.35 7.19 -2.26
CA ALA A 191 4.86 6.73 -0.97
C ALA A 191 5.46 5.36 -0.64
N SER A 192 5.80 5.14 0.63
CA SER A 192 6.28 3.87 1.16
C SER A 192 5.50 3.51 2.41
N ILE A 193 4.82 2.37 2.40
CA ILE A 193 4.07 1.85 3.54
C ILE A 193 4.79 0.62 4.04
N PHE A 194 5.12 0.59 5.33
CA PHE A 194 5.82 -0.48 6.01
C PHE A 194 4.88 -1.11 7.03
N ILE A 195 4.72 -2.42 6.97
CA ILE A 195 4.00 -3.24 7.96
C ILE A 195 5.05 -4.18 8.57
N ARG A 196 5.27 -4.13 9.89
CA ARG A 196 6.33 -4.86 10.60
C ARG A 196 5.94 -5.24 12.01
#